data_AF-A0A6H9XQR1-F1
#
_entry.id   AF-A0A6H9XQR1-F1
#
_cell.length_a   1.000
_cell.length_b   1.000
_cell.length_c   1.000
_cell.angle_alpha   90.00
_cell.angle_beta   90.00
_cell.angle_gamma   90.00
#
_symmetry.space_group_name_H-M   'P 1'
#
loop_
_entity.id
_entity.type
_entity.pdbx_description
1 polymer ?
#
loop_
_entity_poly.entity_id
_entity_poly.type
_entity_poly.pdbx_seq_one_letter_code
_entity_poly.pdbx_strand_id
1 'polypeptide(L)'
;MDIYAYQRPLGRIADDEKLRNRFIELYDAKTHQQIVQFCRDYARHLHNVAGFPYPYHEDIADADAGMRRWLAGEANYHEARNCSFRIGRLAKETTDPVTVRFLRTMAQITASPHVKYHGLWATDFAVTFINTQKPGDMAAVRAEREHQITLLSAL
;
A
#
# COMPACT_ATOMS: atom_id res chain seq x y z
N MET A 1 7.20 10.38 -17.76
CA MET A 1 7.51 9.92 -16.40
C MET A 1 7.40 8.41 -16.43
N ASP A 2 8.50 7.69 -16.21
CA ASP A 2 8.43 6.24 -16.05
C ASP A 2 7.76 5.95 -14.69
N ILE A 3 6.49 5.55 -14.75
CA ILE A 3 5.65 5.28 -13.57
C ILE A 3 6.18 4.09 -12.76
N TYR A 4 6.95 3.20 -13.39
CA TYR A 4 7.58 2.04 -12.78
C TYR A 4 8.94 2.40 -12.14
N ALA A 5 9.51 3.56 -12.47
CA ALA A 5 10.70 4.12 -11.84
C ALA A 5 10.39 5.14 -10.73
N TYR A 6 9.13 5.26 -10.30
CA TYR A 6 8.73 6.26 -9.30
C TYR A 6 9.22 5.88 -7.88
N GLN A 7 10.51 6.13 -7.62
CA GLN A 7 11.15 5.98 -6.31
C GLN A 7 11.56 7.33 -5.68
N ARG A 8 11.38 8.44 -6.42
CA ARG A 8 11.82 9.79 -5.97
C ARG A 8 11.38 10.17 -4.54
N PRO A 9 10.15 9.89 -4.08
CA PRO A 9 9.77 10.21 -2.69
C PRO A 9 10.19 9.15 -1.66
N LEU A 10 10.65 7.98 -2.11
CA LEU A 10 11.01 6.86 -1.24
C LEU A 10 12.51 6.83 -0.90
N GLY A 11 13.36 7.39 -1.76
CA GLY A 11 14.81 7.22 -1.67
C GLY A 11 15.24 5.85 -2.18
N ARG A 12 16.42 5.38 -1.75
CA ARG A 12 16.90 4.04 -2.08
C ARG A 12 16.04 2.99 -1.37
N ILE A 13 15.57 2.00 -2.12
CA ILE A 13 14.81 0.85 -1.62
C ILE A 13 15.71 -0.39 -1.70
N ALA A 14 15.84 -1.15 -0.62
CA ALA A 14 16.47 -2.46 -0.65
C ALA A 14 15.40 -3.50 -0.99
N ASP A 15 15.38 -3.92 -2.26
CA ASP A 15 14.29 -4.70 -2.85
C ASP A 15 14.83 -5.90 -3.63
N ASP A 16 13.93 -6.85 -3.94
CA ASP A 16 14.20 -7.93 -4.89
C ASP A 16 13.63 -7.56 -6.26
N GLU A 17 14.50 -7.12 -7.17
CA GLU A 17 14.09 -6.62 -8.50
C GLU A 17 13.33 -7.66 -9.32
N LYS A 18 13.65 -8.95 -9.18
CA LYS A 18 12.98 -10.02 -9.91
C LYS A 18 11.54 -10.17 -9.45
N LEU A 19 11.33 -10.20 -8.12
CA LEU A 19 9.97 -10.30 -7.56
C LEU A 19 9.17 -9.01 -7.80
N ARG A 20 9.81 -7.84 -7.71
CA ARG A 20 9.17 -6.56 -8.05
C ARG A 20 8.67 -6.55 -9.49
N ASN A 21 9.51 -6.95 -10.45
CA ASN A 21 9.12 -7.00 -11.87
C ASN A 21 8.00 -8.02 -12.09
N ARG A 22 8.06 -9.17 -11.39
CA ARG A 22 6.97 -10.16 -11.43
C ARG A 22 5.66 -9.61 -10.91
N PHE A 23 5.68 -8.84 -9.82
CA PHE A 23 4.49 -8.15 -9.32
C PHE A 23 3.94 -7.16 -10.36
N ILE A 24 4.82 -6.38 -11.00
CA ILE A 24 4.44 -5.40 -12.04
C ILE A 24 3.73 -6.09 -13.22
N GLU A 25 4.28 -7.21 -13.73
CA GLU A 25 3.65 -8.00 -14.80
C GLU A 25 2.22 -8.42 -14.44
N LEU A 26 2.02 -8.92 -13.22
CA LEU A 26 0.70 -9.32 -12.74
C LEU A 26 -0.24 -8.12 -12.57
N TYR A 27 0.30 -7.03 -12.01
CA TYR A 27 -0.43 -5.79 -11.77
C TYR A 27 -0.98 -5.20 -13.06
N ASP A 28 -0.20 -5.19 -14.15
CA ASP A 28 -0.62 -4.61 -15.42
C ASP A 28 -1.86 -5.32 -15.99
N ALA A 29 -2.00 -6.62 -15.77
CA ALA A 29 -3.17 -7.41 -16.19
C ALA A 29 -4.44 -7.17 -15.36
N LYS A 30 -4.36 -6.53 -14.19
CA LYS A 30 -5.53 -6.34 -13.31
C LYS A 30 -6.36 -5.10 -13.68
N THR A 31 -7.65 -5.17 -13.43
CA THR A 31 -8.54 -4.01 -13.49
C THR A 31 -8.29 -3.05 -12.32
N HIS A 32 -8.82 -1.83 -12.42
CA HIS A 32 -8.74 -0.86 -11.32
C HIS A 32 -9.45 -1.38 -10.06
N GLN A 33 -10.63 -1.99 -10.21
CA GLN A 33 -11.38 -2.60 -9.12
C GLN A 33 -10.61 -3.74 -8.44
N GLN A 34 -9.96 -4.62 -9.23
CA GLN A 34 -9.11 -5.68 -8.67
C GLN A 34 -7.94 -5.10 -7.85
N ILE A 35 -7.32 -4.00 -8.31
CA ILE A 35 -6.25 -3.36 -7.52
C ILE A 35 -6.78 -2.72 -6.24
N VAL A 36 -7.95 -2.07 -6.26
CA VAL A 36 -8.53 -1.51 -5.03
C VAL A 36 -8.91 -2.65 -4.06
N GLN A 37 -9.43 -3.77 -4.55
CA GLN A 37 -9.69 -4.94 -3.71
C GLN A 37 -8.39 -5.52 -3.13
N PHE A 38 -7.34 -5.69 -3.94
CA PHE A 38 -6.00 -6.05 -3.47
C PHE A 38 -5.53 -5.12 -2.36
N CYS A 39 -5.63 -3.81 -2.55
CA CYS A 39 -5.20 -2.82 -1.57
C CYS A 39 -5.92 -2.99 -0.22
N ARG A 40 -7.21 -3.33 -0.22
CA ARG A 40 -7.98 -3.58 1.01
C ARG A 40 -7.48 -4.82 1.76
N ASP A 41 -7.27 -5.92 1.05
CA ASP A 41 -6.78 -7.16 1.65
C ASP A 41 -5.32 -6.99 2.13
N TYR A 42 -4.53 -6.28 1.34
CA TYR A 42 -3.15 -5.97 1.66
C TYR A 42 -3.00 -5.03 2.87
N ALA A 43 -3.93 -4.09 3.06
CA ALA A 43 -3.97 -3.28 4.27
C ALA A 43 -4.07 -4.15 5.53
N ARG A 44 -4.90 -5.20 5.52
CA ARG A 44 -5.06 -6.12 6.66
C ARG A 44 -3.78 -6.90 6.93
N HIS A 45 -3.14 -7.41 5.88
CA HIS A 45 -1.84 -8.07 5.99
C HIS A 45 -0.80 -7.16 6.66
N LEU A 46 -0.67 -5.91 6.20
CA LEU A 46 0.33 -4.99 6.76
C LEU A 46 0.08 -4.62 8.21
N HIS A 47 -1.17 -4.60 8.68
CA HIS A 47 -1.45 -4.44 10.12
C HIS A 47 -0.91 -5.62 10.92
N ASN A 48 -1.10 -6.85 10.43
CA ASN A 48 -0.54 -8.05 11.05
C ASN A 48 1.00 -8.01 11.08
N VAL A 49 1.64 -7.61 9.96
CA VAL A 49 3.10 -7.47 9.88
C VAL A 49 3.63 -6.39 10.83
N ALA A 50 2.90 -5.29 11.00
CA ALA A 50 3.26 -4.22 11.91
C ALA A 50 3.00 -4.56 13.39
N GLY A 51 2.20 -5.59 13.68
CA GLY A 51 1.71 -5.85 15.03
C GLY A 51 0.70 -4.79 15.51
N PHE A 52 0.03 -4.12 14.59
CA PHE A 52 -0.97 -3.08 14.89
C PHE A 52 -2.39 -3.66 14.85
N PRO A 53 -3.30 -3.21 15.74
CA PRO A 53 -4.70 -3.60 15.66
C PRO A 53 -5.30 -3.11 14.34
N TYR A 54 -6.20 -3.88 13.73
CA TYR A 54 -6.90 -3.46 12.51
C TYR A 54 -8.32 -2.97 12.83
N PRO A 55 -8.67 -1.70 12.51
CA PRO A 55 -7.81 -0.64 11.97
C PRO A 55 -6.93 0.02 13.06
N TYR A 56 -5.74 0.48 12.71
CA TYR A 56 -4.80 1.12 13.65
C TYR A 56 -5.28 2.51 14.13
N HIS A 57 -6.04 3.20 13.29
CA HIS A 57 -6.56 4.55 13.54
C HIS A 57 -7.92 4.74 12.86
N GLU A 58 -8.77 5.64 13.37
CA GLU A 58 -10.10 5.92 12.81
C GLU A 58 -10.05 6.38 11.35
N ASP A 59 -9.06 7.19 10.97
CA ASP A 59 -8.85 7.60 9.57
C ASP A 59 -8.63 6.41 8.62
N ILE A 60 -8.03 5.32 9.10
CA ILE A 60 -7.86 4.10 8.30
C ILE A 60 -9.19 3.35 8.19
N ALA A 61 -10.00 3.35 9.25
CA ALA A 61 -11.35 2.78 9.25
C ALA A 61 -12.27 3.47 8.23
N ASP A 62 -12.28 4.80 8.24
CA ASP A 62 -13.01 5.64 7.30
C ASP A 62 -12.56 5.38 5.86
N ALA A 63 -11.26 5.27 5.65
CA ALA A 63 -10.71 5.01 4.33
C ALA A 63 -11.08 3.63 3.78
N ASP A 64 -11.08 2.57 4.61
CA ASP A 64 -11.58 1.25 4.20
C ASP A 64 -13.08 1.30 3.87
N ALA A 65 -13.88 2.04 4.63
CA ALA A 65 -15.29 2.26 4.30
C ALA A 65 -15.46 3.00 2.97
N GLY A 66 -14.64 4.02 2.70
CA GLY A 66 -14.62 4.75 1.43
C GLY A 66 -14.25 3.86 0.25
N MET A 67 -13.24 2.99 0.39
CA MET A 67 -12.86 2.03 -0.66
C MET A 67 -13.97 1.00 -0.92
N ARG A 68 -14.67 0.52 0.11
CA ARG A 68 -15.84 -0.37 -0.06
C ARG A 68 -16.95 0.28 -0.88
N ARG A 69 -17.34 1.51 -0.52
CA ARG A 69 -18.38 2.25 -1.24
C ARG A 69 -17.99 2.51 -2.68
N TRP A 70 -16.72 2.85 -2.94
CA TRP A 70 -16.22 3.03 -4.29
C TRP A 70 -16.29 1.74 -5.11
N LEU A 71 -15.88 0.59 -4.54
CA LEU A 71 -15.99 -0.72 -5.18
C LEU A 71 -17.45 -1.10 -5.50
N ALA A 72 -18.40 -0.68 -4.64
CA ALA A 72 -19.82 -0.89 -4.84
C ALA A 72 -20.47 0.11 -5.82
N GLY A 73 -19.74 1.12 -6.31
CA GLY A 73 -20.28 2.18 -7.16
C GLY A 73 -21.11 3.23 -6.40
N GLU A 74 -21.03 3.26 -5.07
CA GLU A 74 -21.80 4.12 -4.17
C GLU A 74 -21.06 5.42 -3.77
N ALA A 75 -19.81 5.57 -4.22
CA ALA A 75 -19.00 6.75 -3.98
C ALA A 75 -18.10 7.00 -5.19
N ASN A 76 -17.84 8.28 -5.47
CA ASN A 76 -16.84 8.64 -6.48
C ASN A 76 -15.42 8.59 -5.89
N TYR A 77 -14.41 8.70 -6.76
CA TYR A 77 -13.02 8.60 -6.30
C TYR A 77 -12.59 9.75 -5.40
N HIS A 78 -13.18 10.95 -5.51
CA HIS A 78 -12.82 12.08 -4.67
C HIS A 78 -13.20 11.80 -3.21
N GLU A 79 -14.42 11.31 -2.99
CA GLU A 79 -14.92 10.94 -1.66
C GLU A 79 -14.04 9.84 -1.03
N ALA A 80 -13.73 8.79 -1.80
CA ALA A 80 -12.93 7.68 -1.30
C ALA A 80 -11.48 8.08 -1.02
N ARG A 81 -10.86 8.87 -1.91
CA ARG A 81 -9.45 9.30 -1.78
C ARG A 81 -9.23 10.29 -0.64
N ASN A 82 -10.18 11.17 -0.33
CA ASN A 82 -9.96 12.25 0.64
C ASN A 82 -9.52 11.76 2.03
N CYS A 83 -9.91 10.54 2.42
CA CYS A 83 -9.45 9.92 3.66
C CYS A 83 -7.94 9.66 3.67
N SER A 84 -7.33 9.38 2.51
CA SER A 84 -5.90 9.11 2.39
C SER A 84 -5.04 10.34 2.75
N PHE A 85 -5.55 11.55 2.51
CA PHE A 85 -4.87 12.78 2.91
C PHE A 85 -4.82 12.95 4.42
N ARG A 86 -5.84 12.49 5.17
CA ARG A 86 -5.83 12.53 6.64
C ARG A 86 -4.77 11.60 7.20
N ILE A 87 -4.69 10.36 6.70
CA ILE A 87 -3.64 9.40 7.02
C ILE A 87 -2.24 9.98 6.68
N GLY A 88 -2.12 10.66 5.53
CA GLY A 88 -0.89 11.33 5.14
C GLY A 88 -0.48 12.48 6.06
N ARG A 89 -1.43 13.18 6.70
CA ARG A 89 -1.14 14.19 7.73
C ARG A 89 -0.73 13.54 9.05
N LEU A 90 -1.45 12.50 9.48
CA LEU A 90 -1.08 11.71 10.66
C LEU A 90 0.36 11.18 10.55
N ALA A 91 0.77 10.72 9.35
CA ALA A 91 2.13 10.28 9.09
C ALA A 91 3.19 11.40 9.18
N LYS A 92 2.82 12.68 9.02
CA LYS A 92 3.73 13.83 9.17
C LYS A 92 3.88 14.24 10.64
N GLU A 93 2.85 14.01 11.43
CA GLU A 93 2.80 14.34 12.87
C GLU A 93 3.42 13.23 13.73
N THR A 94 3.54 12.02 13.18
CA THR A 94 4.16 10.86 13.84
C THR A 94 5.69 10.96 13.84
N THR A 95 6.32 10.58 14.95
CA THR A 95 7.78 10.58 15.11
C THR A 95 8.43 9.20 14.96
N ASP A 96 7.73 8.13 15.34
CA ASP A 96 8.25 6.76 15.22
C ASP A 96 8.44 6.37 13.73
N PRO A 97 9.67 6.06 13.28
CA PRO A 97 9.94 5.82 11.86
C PRO A 97 9.17 4.65 11.25
N VAL A 98 8.94 3.58 12.02
CA VAL A 98 8.19 2.40 11.56
C VAL A 98 6.73 2.77 11.34
N THR A 99 6.12 3.46 12.31
CA THR A 99 4.75 3.95 12.24
C THR A 99 4.58 4.97 11.10
N VAL A 100 5.53 5.89 10.90
CA VAL A 100 5.52 6.82 9.76
C VAL A 100 5.48 6.07 8.43
N ARG A 101 6.31 5.04 8.26
CA ARG A 101 6.34 4.25 7.01
C ARG A 101 5.07 3.44 6.81
N PHE A 102 4.55 2.85 7.88
CA PHE A 102 3.26 2.17 7.87
C PHE A 102 2.13 3.10 7.42
N LEU A 103 1.99 4.28 8.05
CA LEU A 103 0.95 5.25 7.72
C LEU A 103 1.09 5.80 6.30
N ARG A 104 2.32 6.07 5.83
CA ARG A 104 2.56 6.46 4.43
C ARG A 104 2.14 5.38 3.45
N THR A 105 2.36 4.11 3.80
CA THR A 105 1.90 2.97 2.99
C THR A 105 0.38 2.90 2.97
N MET A 106 -0.28 3.06 4.13
CA MET A 106 -1.74 3.13 4.21
C MET A 106 -2.31 4.30 3.41
N ALA A 107 -1.66 5.46 3.38
CA ALA A 107 -2.06 6.60 2.56
C ALA A 107 -1.97 6.29 1.05
N GLN A 108 -1.02 5.48 0.59
CA GLN A 108 -0.99 5.02 -0.80
C GLN A 108 -2.11 4.02 -1.08
N ILE A 109 -2.26 3.00 -0.22
CA ILE A 109 -3.32 1.98 -0.33
C ILE A 109 -4.70 2.63 -0.46
N THR A 110 -5.00 3.54 0.46
CA THR A 110 -6.32 4.19 0.55
C THR A 110 -6.55 5.22 -0.56
N ALA A 111 -5.50 5.65 -1.26
CA ALA A 111 -5.62 6.49 -2.45
C ALA A 111 -5.88 5.68 -3.73
N SER A 112 -5.86 4.34 -3.69
CA SER A 112 -6.08 3.47 -4.85
C SER A 112 -7.37 3.74 -5.65
N PRO A 113 -8.50 4.19 -5.06
CA PRO A 113 -9.69 4.57 -5.85
C PRO A 113 -9.46 5.72 -6.85
N HIS A 114 -8.50 6.61 -6.59
CA HIS A 114 -8.20 7.74 -7.47
C HIS A 114 -7.57 7.30 -8.79
N VAL A 115 -6.46 6.58 -8.70
CA VAL A 115 -5.76 5.99 -9.84
C VAL A 115 -5.14 4.67 -9.42
N LYS A 116 -5.22 3.66 -10.29
CA LYS A 116 -4.71 2.31 -10.07
C LYS A 116 -3.26 2.29 -9.57
N TYR A 117 -2.42 3.23 -10.03
CA TYR A 117 -0.99 3.31 -9.69
C TYR A 117 -0.68 3.47 -8.20
N HIS A 118 -1.62 4.00 -7.42
CA HIS A 118 -1.46 4.05 -5.97
C HIS A 118 -1.33 2.65 -5.35
N GLY A 119 -1.96 1.62 -5.94
CA GLY A 119 -1.77 0.23 -5.52
C GLY A 119 -0.38 -0.32 -5.85
N LEU A 120 0.18 0.03 -7.01
CA LEU A 120 1.56 -0.30 -7.35
C LEU A 120 2.54 0.37 -6.37
N TRP A 121 2.43 1.70 -6.21
CA TRP A 121 3.31 2.45 -5.31
C TRP A 121 3.18 2.01 -3.86
N ALA A 122 1.99 1.62 -3.40
CA ALA A 122 1.79 1.06 -2.07
C ALA A 122 2.71 -0.15 -1.79
N THR A 123 2.98 -0.99 -2.79
CA THR A 123 3.87 -2.14 -2.61
C THR A 123 5.33 -1.73 -2.42
N ASP A 124 5.81 -0.72 -3.17
CA ASP A 124 7.15 -0.17 -3.01
C ASP A 124 7.28 0.56 -1.64
N PHE A 125 6.24 1.30 -1.23
CA PHE A 125 6.16 1.92 0.09
C PHE A 125 6.23 0.87 1.21
N ALA A 126 5.53 -0.25 1.05
CA ALA A 126 5.57 -1.35 2.00
C ALA A 126 6.96 -1.97 2.12
N VAL A 127 7.70 -2.12 1.02
CA VAL A 127 9.11 -2.57 1.10
C VAL A 127 9.95 -1.57 1.90
N THR A 128 9.73 -0.26 1.77
CA THR A 128 10.42 0.72 2.64
C THR A 128 10.03 0.61 4.11
N PHE A 129 8.78 0.21 4.39
CA PHE A 129 8.33 -0.12 5.75
C PHE A 129 9.08 -1.34 6.29
N ILE A 130 9.18 -2.43 5.52
CA ILE A 130 9.98 -3.61 5.90
C ILE A 130 11.45 -3.26 6.09
N ASN A 131 12.06 -2.49 5.17
CA ASN A 131 13.45 -2.03 5.31
C ASN A 131 13.67 -1.21 6.60
N THR A 132 12.65 -0.49 7.06
CA THR A 132 12.72 0.31 8.29
C THR A 132 12.52 -0.55 9.54
N GLN A 133 11.58 -1.49 9.50
CA GLN A 133 11.28 -2.41 10.61
C GLN A 133 12.39 -3.45 10.81
N LYS A 134 12.99 -3.93 9.71
CA LYS A 134 14.01 -4.99 9.67
C LYS A 134 15.16 -4.61 8.73
N PRO A 135 16.06 -3.69 9.15
CA PRO A 135 17.14 -3.20 8.29
C PRO A 135 18.04 -4.33 7.79
N GLY A 136 18.24 -4.41 6.47
CA GLY A 136 19.12 -5.40 5.82
C GLY A 136 18.54 -6.81 5.69
N ASP A 137 17.34 -7.07 6.22
CA ASP A 137 16.70 -8.37 6.14
C ASP A 137 16.05 -8.59 4.76
N MET A 138 16.86 -9.04 3.81
CA MET A 138 16.40 -9.37 2.46
C MET A 138 15.48 -10.61 2.43
N ALA A 139 15.46 -11.44 3.48
CA ALA A 139 14.50 -12.54 3.55
C ALA A 139 13.09 -12.00 3.83
N ALA A 140 12.96 -11.05 4.77
CA ALA A 140 11.69 -10.37 5.02
C ALA A 140 11.18 -9.58 3.80
N VAL A 141 12.07 -8.92 3.06
CA VAL A 141 11.71 -8.21 1.81
C VAL A 141 11.14 -9.17 0.77
N ARG A 142 11.79 -10.33 0.55
CA ARG A 142 11.31 -11.34 -0.39
C ARG A 142 9.97 -11.94 0.03
N ALA A 143 9.83 -12.28 1.32
CA ALA A 143 8.57 -12.78 1.86
C ALA A 143 7.42 -11.79 1.65
N GLU A 144 7.68 -10.49 1.82
CA GLU A 144 6.67 -9.46 1.58
C GLU A 144 6.30 -9.35 0.09
N ARG A 145 7.29 -9.39 -0.82
CA ARG A 145 7.04 -9.39 -2.27
C ARG A 145 6.28 -10.63 -2.74
N GLU A 146 6.63 -11.81 -2.22
CA GLU A 146 5.90 -13.05 -2.47
C GLU A 146 4.46 -12.95 -1.98
N HIS A 147 4.22 -12.39 -0.79
CA HIS A 147 2.87 -12.19 -0.27
C HIS A 147 2.05 -11.25 -1.15
N GLN A 148 2.63 -10.13 -1.60
CA GLN A 148 1.99 -9.21 -2.55
C GLN A 148 1.58 -9.93 -3.84
N ILE A 149 2.47 -10.75 -4.40
CA ILE A 149 2.22 -11.56 -5.60
C ILE A 149 1.10 -12.58 -5.34
N THR A 150 1.14 -13.30 -4.22
CA THR A 150 0.12 -14.28 -3.85
C THR A 150 -1.26 -13.65 -3.73
N LEU A 151 -1.37 -12.53 -2.98
CA LEU A 151 -2.65 -11.81 -2.84
C LEU A 151 -3.18 -11.34 -4.19
N LEU A 152 -2.32 -10.71 -5.01
CA LEU A 152 -2.74 -10.17 -6.29
C LEU A 152 -3.13 -11.27 -7.29
N SER A 153 -2.46 -12.42 -7.25
CA SER A 153 -2.74 -13.56 -8.14
C SER A 153 -4.09 -14.21 -7.86
N ALA A 154 -4.62 -14.07 -6.64
CA ALA A 154 -5.91 -14.62 -6.24
C ALA A 154 -7.13 -13.83 -6.74
N LEU A 155 -6.92 -12.67 -7.38
CA LEU A 155 -7.97 -11.75 -7.85
C LEU A 155 -8.27 -11.83 -9.34
#